data_AF-A0A174JAK4-F1
#
_entry.id   AF-A0A174JAK4-F1
#
_cell.length_a   1.000
_cell.length_b   1.000
_cell.length_c   1.000
_cell.angle_alpha   90.00
_cell.angle_beta   90.00
_cell.angle_gamma   90.00
#
_symmetry.space_group_name_H-M   'P 1'
#
loop_
_entity.id
_entity.type
_entity.pdbx_description
1 polymer ?
#
loop_
_entity_poly.entity_id
_entity_poly.type
_entity_poly.pdbx_seq_one_letter_code
_entity_poly.pdbx_strand_id
1 'polypeptide(L)'
;MYELADIYHSDNIEDVSDQFIAAAGILKGTFDNVGECGYSIPSHWDIGKVYKRLILGIAKEKKVSVIDALFLAYHSFVSGKIDDYNSSFYYENPQNILQAFLDGKIE
;
A
#
# COMPACT_ATOMS: atom_id res chain seq x y z
N MET A 1 -14.29 -12.24 -3.98
CA MET A 1 -13.80 -10.90 -3.59
C MET A 1 -13.98 -9.90 -4.73
N TYR A 2 -13.50 -10.18 -5.96
CA TYR A 2 -13.73 -9.31 -7.12
C TYR A 2 -15.20 -9.14 -7.56
N GLU A 3 -16.04 -10.17 -7.37
CA GLU A 3 -17.47 -10.12 -7.74
C GLU A 3 -18.30 -9.07 -6.97
N LEU A 4 -17.86 -8.65 -5.79
CA LEU A 4 -18.56 -7.65 -4.97
C LEU A 4 -17.88 -6.28 -4.98
N ALA A 5 -16.83 -6.09 -5.80
CA ALA A 5 -16.07 -4.84 -5.83
C ALA A 5 -16.95 -3.62 -6.18
N ASP A 6 -17.89 -3.79 -7.12
CA ASP A 6 -18.85 -2.74 -7.49
C ASP A 6 -19.86 -2.41 -6.38
N ILE A 7 -20.06 -3.30 -5.40
CA ILE A 7 -20.99 -3.09 -4.28
C ILE A 7 -20.24 -2.46 -3.10
N TYR A 8 -19.03 -2.93 -2.81
CA TYR A 8 -18.22 -2.48 -1.67
C TYR A 8 -17.39 -1.22 -1.93
N HIS A 9 -17.39 -0.65 -3.14
CA HIS A 9 -16.54 0.50 -3.48
C HIS A 9 -16.82 1.77 -2.66
N SER A 10 -17.98 1.84 -1.99
CA SER A 10 -18.41 2.94 -1.11
C SER A 10 -18.43 2.57 0.37
N ASP A 11 -18.23 1.29 0.71
CA ASP A 11 -18.34 0.82 2.09
C ASP A 11 -17.08 1.18 2.88
N ASN A 12 -17.27 1.43 4.17
CA ASN A 12 -16.17 1.75 5.06
C ASN A 12 -15.24 0.53 5.17
N ILE A 13 -13.94 0.75 4.93
CA ILE A 13 -12.93 -0.31 5.01
C ILE A 13 -12.90 -0.99 6.37
N GLU A 14 -13.21 -0.27 7.45
CA GLU A 14 -13.32 -0.82 8.80
C GLU A 14 -14.49 -1.82 8.88
N ASP A 15 -15.67 -1.43 8.40
CA ASP A 15 -16.87 -2.27 8.41
C ASP A 15 -16.67 -3.54 7.56
N VAL A 16 -16.02 -3.41 6.40
CA VAL A 16 -15.68 -4.55 5.54
C VAL A 16 -14.67 -5.48 6.25
N SER A 17 -13.68 -4.91 6.94
CA SER A 17 -12.69 -5.69 7.68
C SER A 17 -13.32 -6.47 8.84
N ASP A 18 -14.21 -5.84 9.62
CA ASP A 18 -14.89 -6.46 10.75
C ASP A 18 -15.81 -7.60 10.30
N GLN A 19 -16.56 -7.40 9.22
CA GLN A 19 -17.38 -8.45 8.61
C GLN A 19 -16.53 -9.65 8.16
N PHE A 20 -15.37 -9.41 7.57
CA PHE A 20 -14.46 -10.47 7.14
C PHE A 20 -13.87 -11.25 8.31
N ILE A 21 -13.40 -10.56 9.35
CA ILE A 21 -12.89 -11.16 10.59
C ILE A 21 -13.96 -12.05 11.23
N ALA A 22 -15.19 -11.54 11.33
CA ALA A 22 -16.32 -12.28 11.87
C ALA A 22 -16.66 -13.52 11.03
N ALA A 23 -16.75 -13.38 9.70
CA ALA A 23 -17.04 -14.48 8.79
C ALA A 23 -15.96 -15.56 8.78
N ALA A 24 -14.69 -15.18 8.96
CA ALA A 24 -13.56 -16.09 9.04
C ALA A 24 -13.39 -16.75 10.43
N GLY A 25 -14.16 -16.35 11.43
CA GLY A 25 -14.06 -16.88 12.80
C GLY A 25 -12.74 -16.54 13.48
N ILE A 26 -12.09 -15.44 13.08
CA ILE A 26 -10.79 -15.02 13.63
C ILE A 26 -11.02 -14.44 15.03
N LEU A 27 -10.41 -15.06 16.03
CA LEU A 27 -10.53 -14.64 17.43
C LEU A 27 -9.57 -13.48 17.74
N LYS A 28 -9.97 -12.61 18.66
CA LYS A 28 -9.13 -11.50 19.14
C LYS A 28 -7.95 -12.07 19.96
N GLY A 29 -6.73 -11.73 19.58
CA GLY A 29 -5.52 -12.14 20.29
C GLY A 29 -5.27 -11.33 21.58
N THR A 30 -4.24 -11.72 22.33
CA THR A 30 -3.79 -11.03 23.57
C THR A 30 -2.56 -10.14 23.35
N PHE A 31 -2.25 -9.81 22.09
CA PHE A 31 -1.10 -8.99 21.71
C PHE A 31 -1.56 -7.57 21.34
N ASP A 32 -0.76 -6.57 21.71
CA ASP A 32 -0.95 -5.17 21.30
C ASP A 32 0.28 -4.68 20.55
N ASN A 33 0.47 -5.21 19.35
CA ASN A 33 1.60 -4.84 18.49
C ASN A 33 1.60 -3.35 18.14
N VAL A 34 0.44 -2.68 18.22
CA VAL A 34 0.30 -1.24 17.95
C VAL A 34 0.81 -0.42 19.12
N GLY A 35 0.38 -0.76 20.35
CA GLY A 35 0.84 -0.11 21.57
C GLY A 35 2.30 -0.40 21.92
N GLU A 36 2.82 -1.58 21.54
CA GLU A 36 4.24 -1.93 21.71
C GLU A 36 5.15 -1.36 20.61
N CYS A 37 4.58 -0.76 19.57
CA CYS A 37 5.34 -0.21 18.45
C CYS A 37 6.07 1.09 18.85
N GLY A 38 7.40 1.12 18.66
CA GLY A 38 8.22 2.32 18.90
C GLY A 38 8.09 3.41 17.81
N TYR A 39 7.25 3.19 16.80
CA TYR A 39 7.06 4.08 15.66
C TYR A 39 5.58 4.16 15.25
N SER A 40 5.20 5.26 14.61
CA SER A 40 3.84 5.45 14.11
C SER A 40 3.53 4.43 13.01
N ILE A 41 2.53 3.57 13.27
CA ILE A 41 2.02 2.64 12.28
C ILE A 41 1.19 3.42 11.26
N PRO A 42 1.51 3.33 9.96
CA PRO A 42 0.79 4.05 8.93
C PRO A 42 -0.62 3.50 8.75
N SER A 43 -1.57 4.39 8.47
CA SER A 43 -2.92 3.98 8.10
C SER A 43 -2.98 3.54 6.63
N HIS A 44 -4.07 2.87 6.26
CA HIS A 44 -4.39 2.53 4.86
C HIS A 44 -4.35 3.77 3.94
N TRP A 45 -4.71 4.95 4.45
CA TRP A 45 -4.63 6.22 3.71
C TRP A 45 -3.19 6.67 3.44
N ASP A 46 -2.28 6.41 4.37
CA ASP A 46 -0.89 6.82 4.22
C ASP A 46 -0.16 5.94 3.20
N ILE A 47 -0.50 4.64 3.16
CA ILE A 47 -0.06 3.72 2.10
C ILE A 47 -0.59 4.16 0.73
N GLY A 48 -1.89 4.47 0.63
CA GLY A 48 -2.48 4.98 -0.61
C GLY A 48 -1.82 6.27 -1.11
N LYS A 49 -1.41 7.15 -0.20
CA LYS A 49 -0.66 8.38 -0.49
C LYS A 49 0.74 8.10 -1.06
N VAL A 50 1.42 7.03 -0.64
CA VAL A 50 2.73 6.63 -1.18
C VAL A 50 2.57 6.13 -2.61
N TYR A 51 1.66 5.17 -2.84
CA TYR A 51 1.38 4.65 -4.19
C TYR A 51 0.93 5.75 -5.13
N LYS A 52 0.03 6.65 -4.70
CA LYS A 52 -0.40 7.78 -5.52
C LYS A 52 0.78 8.62 -6.01
N ARG A 53 1.74 8.93 -5.14
CA ARG A 53 2.94 9.70 -5.51
C ARG A 53 3.83 8.93 -6.47
N LEU A 54 4.06 7.65 -6.22
CA LEU A 54 4.83 6.78 -7.09
C LEU A 54 4.22 6.73 -8.50
N ILE A 55 2.91 6.46 -8.61
CA ILE A 55 2.19 6.36 -9.88
C ILE A 55 2.27 7.67 -10.67
N LEU A 56 2.04 8.82 -10.02
CA LEU A 56 2.15 10.13 -10.67
C LEU A 56 3.58 10.44 -11.10
N GLY A 57 4.58 10.03 -10.31
CA GLY A 57 5.99 10.13 -10.65
C GLY A 57 6.34 9.29 -11.88
N ILE A 58 5.92 8.02 -11.91
CA ILE A 58 6.14 7.11 -13.04
C ILE A 58 5.48 7.66 -14.31
N ALA A 59 4.23 8.11 -14.22
CA ALA A 59 3.51 8.69 -15.36
C ALA A 59 4.26 9.88 -15.95
N LYS A 60 4.80 10.76 -15.09
CA LYS A 60 5.57 11.92 -15.49
C LYS A 60 6.91 11.54 -16.13
N GLU A 61 7.70 10.69 -15.48
CA GLU A 61 9.07 10.36 -15.90
C GLU A 61 9.08 9.45 -17.15
N LYS A 62 8.18 8.47 -17.21
CA LYS A 62 8.05 7.56 -18.38
C LYS A 62 7.14 8.09 -19.49
N LYS A 63 6.45 9.22 -19.27
CA LYS A 63 5.51 9.84 -20.22
C LYS A 63 4.41 8.87 -20.68
N VAL A 64 3.83 8.14 -19.74
CA VAL A 64 2.74 7.18 -19.97
C VAL A 64 1.45 7.65 -19.29
N SER A 65 0.32 7.03 -19.61
CA SER A 65 -0.94 7.35 -18.92
C SER A 65 -0.87 6.97 -17.44
N VAL A 66 -1.72 7.58 -16.62
CA VAL A 66 -1.84 7.23 -15.19
C VAL A 66 -2.23 5.75 -15.02
N ILE A 67 -3.04 5.21 -15.93
CA ILE A 67 -3.45 3.80 -15.89
C ILE A 67 -2.27 2.89 -16.20
N ASP A 68 -1.44 3.21 -17.19
CA ASP A 68 -0.24 2.42 -17.49
C ASP A 68 0.77 2.52 -16.33
N ALA A 69 0.93 3.70 -15.75
CA ALA A 69 1.80 3.92 -14.59
C ALA A 69 1.32 3.14 -13.36
N LEU A 70 0.00 3.02 -13.16
CA LEU A 70 -0.60 2.19 -12.11
C LEU A 70 -0.15 0.74 -12.26
N PHE A 71 -0.32 0.16 -13.45
CA PHE A 71 0.13 -1.21 -13.69
C PHE A 71 1.64 -1.37 -13.54
N LEU A 72 2.43 -0.40 -14.00
CA LEU A 72 3.89 -0.42 -13.82
C LEU A 72 4.28 -0.41 -12.34
N ALA A 73 3.64 0.41 -11.52
CA ALA A 73 3.90 0.48 -10.08
C ALA A 73 3.63 -0.87 -9.40
N TYR A 74 2.44 -1.43 -9.60
CA TYR A 74 2.02 -2.69 -8.94
C TYR A 74 2.75 -3.93 -9.45
N HIS A 75 3.27 -3.92 -10.69
CA HIS A 75 4.11 -5.01 -11.20
C HIS A 75 5.61 -4.83 -10.90
N SER A 76 6.00 -3.77 -10.20
CA SER A 76 7.40 -3.51 -9.87
C SER A 76 7.82 -4.15 -8.55
N PHE A 77 9.12 -4.43 -8.41
CA PHE A 77 9.68 -4.89 -7.14
C PHE A 77 9.48 -3.89 -5.99
N VAL A 78 9.32 -2.59 -6.32
CA VAL A 78 9.09 -1.51 -5.37
C VAL A 78 7.78 -1.71 -4.62
N SER A 79 6.74 -2.24 -5.27
CA SER A 79 5.47 -2.55 -4.62
C SER A 79 5.66 -3.53 -3.46
N GLY A 80 6.38 -4.63 -3.69
CA GLY A 80 6.69 -5.60 -2.62
C GLY A 80 7.57 -5.03 -1.49
N LYS A 81 8.28 -3.92 -1.73
CA LYS A 81 9.08 -3.22 -0.70
C LYS A 81 8.27 -2.22 0.09
N ILE A 82 7.31 -1.56 -0.55
CA ILE A 82 6.33 -0.69 0.13
C ILE A 82 5.42 -1.53 1.04
N ASP A 83 5.03 -2.72 0.57
CA ASP A 83 4.11 -3.62 1.28
C ASP A 83 4.83 -4.47 2.35
N ASP A 84 6.15 -4.38 2.46
CA ASP A 84 6.92 -4.99 3.55
C ASP A 84 6.94 -4.06 4.77
N TYR A 85 5.95 -4.22 5.64
CA TYR A 85 5.80 -3.43 6.87
C TYR A 85 6.86 -3.72 7.94
N ASN A 86 7.75 -4.68 7.72
CA ASN A 86 8.94 -4.89 8.56
C ASN A 86 10.16 -4.10 8.04
N SER A 87 10.03 -3.45 6.87
CA SER A 87 11.05 -2.61 6.27
C SER A 87 10.79 -1.13 6.52
N SER A 88 11.86 -0.34 6.59
CA SER A 88 11.77 1.11 6.61
C SER A 88 11.42 1.72 5.25
N PHE A 89 11.40 0.93 4.17
CA PHE A 89 11.27 1.43 2.80
C PHE A 89 10.01 2.26 2.56
N TYR A 90 8.90 1.91 3.21
CA TYR A 90 7.67 2.71 3.18
C TYR A 90 7.89 4.15 3.69
N TYR A 91 8.76 4.34 4.67
CA TYR A 91 9.06 5.63 5.30
C TYR A 91 10.11 6.45 4.55
N GLU A 92 10.66 5.93 3.45
CA GLU A 92 11.62 6.65 2.62
C GLU A 92 11.01 7.88 1.95
N ASN A 93 11.89 8.80 1.53
CA ASN A 93 11.44 9.94 0.75
C ASN A 93 10.74 9.46 -0.54
N PRO A 94 9.55 10.00 -0.90
CA PRO A 94 8.86 9.59 -2.12
C PRO A 94 9.71 9.67 -3.39
N GLN A 95 10.68 10.59 -3.43
CA GLN A 95 11.63 10.69 -4.54
C GLN A 95 12.60 9.51 -4.58
N ASN A 96 13.05 9.00 -3.42
CA ASN A 96 13.91 7.82 -3.34
C ASN A 96 13.16 6.57 -3.80
N ILE A 97 11.90 6.43 -3.39
CA ILE A 97 11.02 5.34 -3.84
C ILE A 97 10.85 5.37 -5.37
N LEU A 98 10.63 6.55 -5.94
CA LEU A 98 10.54 6.73 -7.39
C LEU A 98 11.87 6.39 -8.08
N GLN A 99 13.01 6.82 -7.53
CA GLN A 99 14.31 6.48 -8.11
C GLN A 99 14.59 4.98 -8.05
N ALA A 100 14.26 4.31 -6.95
CA ALA A 100 14.40 2.86 -6.87
C ALA A 100 13.60 2.14 -7.97
N PHE A 101 12.41 2.66 -8.30
CA PHE A 101 11.62 2.16 -9.42
C PHE A 101 12.30 2.41 -10.78
N LEU A 102 12.85 3.61 -11.00
CA LEU A 102 13.48 3.99 -12.26
C LEU A 102 14.79 3.25 -12.50
N ASP A 103 15.60 3.10 -11.46
CA ASP A 103 16.92 2.47 -11.50
C ASP A 103 16.84 0.93 -11.42
N GLY A 104 15.72 0.39 -10.96
CA GLY A 104 15.53 -1.06 -10.82
C GLY A 104 16.24 -1.68 -9.62
N LYS A 105 16.71 -0.88 -8.67
CA LYS A 105 17.46 -1.31 -7.47
C LYS A 105 17.24 -0.33 -6.30
N ILE A 106 17.61 -0.76 -5.10
CA ILE A 106 17.68 0.10 -3.91
C ILE A 106 19.17 0.37 -3.66
N GLU A 107 19.55 1.62 -3.37
CA GLU A 107 20.92 1.98 -2.96
C GLU A 107 21.26 1.51 -1.55
#